data_AF-C6B967-F1
#
_entry.id   AF-C6B967-F1
#
_cell.length_a   1.000
_cell.length_b   1.000
_cell.length_c   1.000
_cell.angle_alpha   90.00
_cell.angle_beta   90.00
_cell.angle_gamma   90.00
#
_symmetry.space_group_name_H-M   'P 1'
#
loop_
_entity.id
_entity.type
_entity.pdbx_description
1 polymer ?
#
loop_
_entity_poly.entity_id
_entity_poly.type
_entity_poly.pdbx_seq_one_letter_code
_entity_poly.pdbx_strand_id
1 'polypeptide(L)' 'MLITDHGLPGMSGADLAVACRRRQPELGIVFSSGMIGIPQIDGHQLISDAVLLGKPYDEAGLAMALAQFRKK' A
#
# COMPACT_ATOMS: atom_id res chain seq x y z
N MET A 1 -3.30 9.61 -2.29
CA MET A 1 -2.44 8.52 -1.79
C MET A 1 -3.19 7.79 -0.70
N LEU A 2 -3.04 6.45 -0.62
CA LEU A 2 -3.64 5.61 0.41
C LEU A 2 -2.53 4.93 1.22
N ILE A 3 -2.64 4.99 2.55
CA ILE A 3 -1.84 4.18 3.47
C ILE A 3 -2.81 3.22 4.15
N THR A 4 -2.55 1.91 4.10
CA THR A 4 -3.42 0.91 4.74
C THR A 4 -2.61 -0.21 5.39
N ASP A 5 -3.14 -0.76 6.48
CA ASP A 5 -2.66 -2.02 7.02
C ASP A 5 -3.08 -3.17 6.09
N HIS A 6 -2.30 -4.24 6.05
CA HIS A 6 -2.71 -5.48 5.40
C HIS A 6 -3.82 -6.19 6.19
N GLY A 7 -3.68 -6.28 7.52
CA GLY A 7 -4.58 -6.99 8.41
C GLY A 7 -5.73 -6.12 8.92
N LEU A 8 -6.68 -5.78 8.05
CA LEU A 8 -7.91 -5.08 8.44
C LEU A 8 -9.03 -6.11 8.72
N PRO A 9 -9.83 -5.96 9.79
CA PRO A 9 -10.98 -6.83 10.03
C PRO A 9 -12.07 -6.60 8.97
N GLY A 10 -12.57 -7.67 8.37
CA GLY A 10 -13.65 -7.67 7.37
C GLY A 10 -13.18 -7.64 5.91
N MET A 11 -12.30 -6.71 5.53
CA MET A 11 -11.73 -6.61 4.18
C MET A 11 -10.22 -6.40 4.30
N SER A 12 -9.41 -7.11 3.49
CA SER A 12 -7.96 -6.90 3.54
C SER A 12 -7.59 -5.51 2.99
N GLY A 13 -6.49 -4.92 3.47
CA GLY A 13 -5.99 -3.68 2.87
C GLY A 13 -5.68 -3.81 1.39
N ALA A 14 -5.35 -5.02 0.93
CA ALA A 14 -5.08 -5.28 -0.48
C ALA A 14 -6.35 -5.19 -1.33
N ASP A 15 -7.47 -5.74 -0.86
CA ASP A 15 -8.77 -5.62 -1.54
C ASP A 15 -9.20 -4.16 -1.65
N LEU A 16 -9.02 -3.39 -0.56
CA LEU A 16 -9.27 -1.96 -0.55
C LEU A 16 -8.38 -1.22 -1.57
N ALA A 17 -7.08 -1.51 -1.59
CA ALA A 17 -6.13 -0.89 -2.52
C ALA A 17 -6.48 -1.19 -3.98
N VAL A 18 -6.85 -2.44 -4.30
CA VAL A 18 -7.34 -2.83 -5.64
C VAL A 18 -8.61 -2.08 -5.99
N ALA A 19 -9.59 -2.00 -5.08
CA ALA A 19 -10.83 -1.28 -5.30
C ALA A 19 -10.62 0.23 -5.51
N CYS A 20 -9.64 0.82 -4.83
CA CYS A 20 -9.24 2.21 -5.02
C CYS A 20 -8.51 2.42 -6.34
N ARG A 21 -7.55 1.57 -6.73
CA ARG A 21 -6.83 1.66 -8.00
C ARG A 21 -7.74 1.48 -9.22
N ARG A 22 -8.78 0.65 -9.13
CA ARG A 22 -9.82 0.56 -10.17
C ARG A 22 -10.54 1.90 -10.41
N ARG A 23 -10.67 2.74 -9.39
CA ARG A 23 -11.33 4.06 -9.48
C ARG A 23 -10.36 5.18 -9.77
N GLN A 24 -9.14 5.10 -9.23
CA GLN A 24 -8.08 6.09 -9.39
C GLN A 24 -6.78 5.37 -9.76
N PRO A 25 -6.51 5.15 -11.06
CA PRO A 25 -5.36 4.38 -11.52
C PRO A 25 -4.01 4.97 -11.15
N GLU A 26 -3.92 6.25 -10.78
CA GLU A 26 -2.67 6.91 -10.37
C GLU A 26 -2.49 7.03 -8.84
N LEU A 27 -3.39 6.45 -8.05
CA LEU A 27 -3.35 6.57 -6.60
C LEU A 27 -2.14 5.83 -6.01
N GLY A 28 -1.14 6.56 -5.52
CA GLY A 28 -0.03 5.93 -4.77
C GLY A 28 -0.51 5.14 -3.55
N ILE A 29 -0.02 3.91 -3.40
CA ILE A 29 -0.40 2.96 -2.34
C ILE A 29 0.82 2.65 -1.45
N VAL A 30 0.63 2.76 -0.14
CA VAL A 30 1.59 2.30 0.88
C VAL A 30 0.92 1.26 1.76
N PHE A 31 1.49 0.06 1.83
CA PHE A 31 1.06 -0.97 2.77
C PHE A 31 1.92 -0.91 4.03
N SER A 32 1.28 -0.69 5.18
CA SER A 32 1.91 -0.82 6.48
C SER A 32 1.73 -2.24 6.99
N SER A 33 2.78 -3.07 6.98
CA SER A 33 2.64 -4.49 7.29
C SER A 33 3.79 -5.01 8.15
N GLY A 34 3.49 -5.94 9.05
CA GLY A 34 4.50 -6.77 9.71
C GLY A 34 4.90 -8.01 8.89
N MET A 35 4.22 -8.25 7.77
CA MET A 35 4.47 -9.37 6.87
C MET A 35 5.31 -8.94 5.66
N ILE A 36 6.04 -9.90 5.09
CA ILE A 36 6.92 -9.69 3.95
C ILE A 36 6.11 -9.85 2.66
N GLY A 37 6.12 -8.81 1.81
CA GLY A 37 5.64 -8.87 0.42
C GLY A 37 4.26 -8.26 0.18
N ILE A 38 3.99 -7.96 -1.09
CA ILE A 38 2.67 -7.53 -1.57
C ILE A 38 1.80 -8.78 -1.74
N PRO A 39 0.57 -8.80 -1.21
CA PRO A 39 -0.33 -9.94 -1.30
C PRO A 39 -0.66 -10.30 -2.74
N GLN A 40 -0.66 -11.61 -3.04
CA GLN A 40 -1.14 -12.13 -4.31
C GLN A 40 -2.65 -12.35 -4.23
N ILE A 41 -3.40 -11.35 -4.67
CA ILE A 41 -4.86 -11.35 -4.74
C ILE A 41 -5.34 -11.04 -6.16
N ASP A 42 -6.64 -11.20 -6.41
CA ASP A 42 -7.25 -10.77 -7.66
C ASP A 42 -7.04 -9.28 -7.89
N GLY A 43 -6.43 -8.93 -9.04
CA GLY A 43 -6.04 -7.55 -9.33
C GLY A 43 -4.70 -7.13 -8.73
N HIS A 44 -3.86 -8.06 -8.27
CA HIS A 44 -2.48 -7.81 -7.81
C HIS A 44 -1.68 -6.89 -8.76
N GLN A 45 -1.88 -7.03 -10.07
CA GLN A 45 -1.27 -6.18 -11.11
C GLN A 45 -1.49 -4.68 -10.88
N LEU A 46 -2.61 -4.29 -10.23
CA LEU A 46 -2.99 -2.90 -9.96
C LEU A 46 -2.28 -2.33 -8.72
N ILE A 47 -1.68 -3.18 -7.90
CA ILE A 47 -1.02 -2.81 -6.65
C ILE A 47 0.42 -3.32 -6.59
N SER A 48 0.96 -3.84 -7.68
CA SER A 48 2.33 -4.38 -7.77
C SER A 48 3.41 -3.31 -7.60
N ASP A 49 3.04 -2.03 -7.82
CA ASP A 49 3.88 -0.86 -7.60
C ASP A 49 3.73 -0.25 -6.19
N ALA A 50 2.99 -0.91 -5.29
CA ALA A 50 2.79 -0.42 -3.93
C ALA A 50 4.10 -0.42 -3.13
N VAL A 51 4.24 0.59 -2.27
CA VAL A 51 5.37 0.69 -1.34
C VAL A 51 5.05 -0.10 -0.08
N LEU A 52 5.98 -0.94 0.38
CA LEU A 52 5.88 -1.64 1.65
C LEU A 52 6.56 -0.83 2.75
N LEU A 53 5.83 -0.54 3.82
CA LEU A 53 6.33 0.06 5.05
C LEU A 53 6.30 -1.00 6.15
N GLY A 54 7.47 -1.58 6.43
CA GLY A 54 7.63 -2.64 7.43
C GLY A 54 7.44 -2.11 8.85
N LYS A 55 6.69 -2.82 9.68
CA LYS A 55 6.54 -2.51 11.11
C LYS A 55 7.65 -3.16 11.96
N PRO A 56 8.14 -2.51 13.02
CA PRO A 56 7.90 -1.10 13.37
C PRO A 56 8.65 -0.15 12.44
N TYR A 57 8.08 1.04 12.21
CA TYR A 57 8.72 2.13 11.47
C TYR A 57 8.67 3.42 12.27
N ASP A 58 9.62 4.31 12.01
CA ASP A 58 9.71 5.65 12.58
C ASP A 58 9.26 6.72 11.56
N GLU A 59 9.38 7.99 11.96
CA GLU A 59 9.04 9.14 11.10
C GLU A 59 9.87 9.16 9.82
N ALA A 60 11.14 8.76 9.88
CA ALA A 60 12.03 8.73 8.73
C ALA A 60 11.59 7.65 7.72
N GLY A 61 11.27 6.44 8.19
CA GLY A 61 10.74 5.36 7.37
C GLY A 61 9.42 5.74 6.70
N LEU A 62 8.52 6.38 7.43
CA LEU A 62 7.28 6.91 6.86
C LEU A 62 7.58 7.97 5.79
N ALA A 63 8.42 8.96 6.08
CA ALA A 63 8.77 10.03 5.14
C ALA A 63 9.39 9.49 3.84
N MET A 64 10.26 8.48 3.94
CA MET A 64 10.84 7.79 2.78
C MET A 64 9.77 7.10 1.93
N ALA A 65 8.82 6.40 2.55
CA ALA A 65 7.73 5.76 1.83
C ALA A 65 6.85 6.79 1.09
N LEU A 66 6.55 7.92 1.74
CA LEU A 66 5.76 9.00 1.12
C LEU A 66 6.51 9.70 -0.01
N ALA A 67 7.84 9.88 0.12
CA ALA A 67 8.66 10.56 -0.87
C ALA A 67 8.65 9.87 -2.24
N GLN A 68 8.38 8.56 -2.30
CA GLN A 68 8.27 7.80 -3.54
C GLN A 68 7.17 8.33 -4.47
N PHE A 69 6.12 8.93 -3.90
CA PHE A 69 4.97 9.44 -4.66
C PHE A 69 4.97 10.97 -4.82
N ARG A 70 5.93 11.70 -4.21
CA ARG A 70 6.03 13.16 -4.31
C ARG A 70 6.71 13.65 -5.60
N LYS A 71 7.17 12.74 -6.47
CA LYS A 71 7.72 13.08 -7.79
C LYS A 71 6.63 13.06 -8.86
N LYS A 72 5.82 14.12 -8.92
CA LYS A 72 5.08 14.53 -10.12
C LYS A 72 5.06 16.06 -10.18
#